data_AF-A0A7C9EWY4-F1
#
_entry.id   AF-A0A7C9EWY4-F1
#
_cell.length_a   1.000
_cell.length_b   1.000
_cell.length_c   1.000
_cell.angle_alpha   90.00
_cell.angle_beta   90.00
_cell.angle_gamma   90.00
#
_symmetry.space_group_name_H-M   'P 1'
#
loop_
_entity.id
_entity.type
_entity.pdbx_description
1 polymer ?
#
loop_
_entity_poly.entity_id
_entity_poly.type
_entity_poly.pdbx_seq_one_letter_code
_entity_poly.pdbx_strand_id
1 'polypeptide(L)'
;KHAGLNVLVSKEALEGSMYSLQLYKSSADSFMCTLIPESPSSHIEFTPGGLIYKVGGSNLQHATSITFLLLAYANYLEKSSQTVDCGGVNVGPAALRRVAQRQVNYIL
;
A
#
# COMPACT_ATOMS: atom_id res chain seq x y z
N LYS A 1 1.87 -9.43 8.55
CA LYS A 1 2.92 -10.42 8.17
C LYS A 1 2.88 -10.77 6.67
N HIS A 2 1.71 -10.95 6.07
CA HIS A 2 1.57 -11.44 4.68
C HIS A 2 1.49 -10.34 3.60
N ALA A 3 1.60 -9.06 3.97
CA ALA A 3 1.47 -7.93 3.04
C ALA A 3 2.43 -8.03 1.84
N GLY A 4 3.72 -8.36 2.09
CA GLY A 4 4.70 -8.49 1.01
C GLY A 4 4.37 -9.61 0.02
N LEU A 5 3.91 -10.76 0.50
CA LEU A 5 3.46 -11.87 -0.35
C LEU A 5 2.26 -11.46 -1.20
N ASN A 6 1.25 -10.85 -0.57
CA ASN A 6 0.03 -10.44 -1.26
C ASN A 6 0.32 -9.40 -2.34
N VAL A 7 1.16 -8.40 -2.04
CA VAL A 7 1.61 -7.41 -3.03
C VAL A 7 2.37 -8.09 -4.17
N LEU A 8 3.35 -8.94 -3.88
CA LEU A 8 4.13 -9.60 -4.92
C LEU A 8 3.25 -10.44 -5.87
N VAL A 9 2.39 -11.29 -5.32
CA VAL A 9 1.53 -12.21 -6.10
C VAL A 9 0.41 -11.45 -6.81
N SER A 10 -0.08 -10.35 -6.24
CA SER A 10 -1.13 -9.54 -6.87
C SER A 10 -0.74 -8.99 -8.24
N LYS A 11 0.57 -8.85 -8.52
CA LYS A 11 1.06 -8.48 -9.84
C LYS A 11 0.50 -9.38 -10.94
N GLU A 12 0.53 -10.70 -10.72
CA GLU A 12 0.05 -11.68 -11.70
C GLU A 12 -1.48 -11.63 -11.87
N ALA A 13 -2.21 -11.26 -10.81
CA ALA A 13 -3.65 -11.02 -10.87
C ALA A 13 -3.99 -9.72 -11.63
N LEU A 14 -3.19 -8.67 -11.47
CA LEU A 14 -3.38 -7.34 -12.06
C LEU A 14 -2.92 -7.28 -13.53
N GLU A 15 -1.74 -7.80 -13.83
CA GLU A 15 -1.11 -7.73 -15.16
C GLU A 15 -1.46 -8.96 -16.01
N GLY A 16 -1.50 -10.16 -15.40
CA GLY A 16 -1.75 -11.43 -16.10
C GLY A 16 -3.22 -11.85 -16.16
N SER A 17 -4.13 -11.09 -15.53
CA SER A 17 -5.57 -11.42 -15.43
C SER A 17 -5.87 -12.82 -14.88
N MET A 18 -4.98 -13.36 -14.04
CA MET A 18 -5.16 -14.69 -13.44
C MET A 18 -6.23 -14.65 -12.35
N TYR A 19 -7.44 -15.11 -12.68
CA TYR A 19 -8.58 -15.08 -11.76
C TYR A 19 -8.35 -15.88 -10.46
N SER A 20 -7.57 -16.95 -10.52
CA SER A 20 -7.21 -17.77 -9.35
C SER A 20 -6.39 -17.01 -8.29
N LEU A 21 -5.77 -15.88 -8.65
CA LEU A 21 -4.92 -15.07 -7.77
C LEU A 21 -5.61 -13.81 -7.24
N GLN A 22 -6.91 -13.63 -7.51
CA GLN A 22 -7.67 -12.43 -7.10
C GLN A 22 -7.72 -12.24 -5.59
N LEU A 23 -7.64 -13.32 -4.81
CA LEU A 23 -7.57 -13.23 -3.34
C LEU A 23 -6.31 -12.50 -2.85
N TYR A 24 -5.17 -12.66 -3.54
CA TYR A 24 -3.94 -11.92 -3.24
C TYR A 24 -4.07 -10.45 -3.58
N LYS A 25 -4.71 -10.14 -4.72
CA LYS A 25 -5.05 -8.74 -5.07
C LYS A 25 -5.94 -8.12 -4.02
N SER A 26 -7.06 -8.75 -3.66
CA SER A 26 -7.98 -8.23 -2.65
C SER A 26 -7.31 -8.02 -1.29
N SER A 27 -6.41 -8.93 -0.90
CA SER A 27 -5.62 -8.76 0.33
C SER A 27 -4.58 -7.63 0.23
N ALA A 28 -4.02 -7.39 -0.96
CA ALA A 28 -3.13 -6.26 -1.22
C ALA A 28 -3.90 -4.93 -1.24
N ASP A 29 -5.06 -4.87 -1.88
CA ASP A 29 -6.00 -3.75 -1.89
C ASP A 29 -6.34 -3.34 -0.45
N SER A 30 -6.83 -4.29 0.35
CA SER A 30 -7.18 -4.07 1.75
C SER A 30 -5.99 -3.51 2.54
N PHE A 31 -4.80 -4.09 2.36
CA PHE A 31 -3.58 -3.59 2.99
C PHE A 31 -3.26 -2.15 2.56
N MET A 32 -3.30 -1.82 1.27
CA MET A 32 -3.07 -0.44 0.80
C MET A 32 -4.08 0.53 1.41
N CYS A 33 -5.35 0.14 1.50
CA CYS A 33 -6.40 0.96 2.08
C CYS A 33 -6.19 1.26 3.57
N THR A 34 -5.51 0.39 4.31
CA THR A 34 -5.12 0.68 5.71
C THR A 34 -4.08 1.79 5.83
N LEU A 35 -3.35 2.08 4.74
CA LEU A 35 -2.25 3.05 4.68
C LEU A 35 -2.69 4.43 4.18
N ILE A 36 -3.95 4.59 3.81
CA ILE A 36 -4.51 5.84 3.28
C ILE A 36 -5.18 6.58 4.44
N PRO A 37 -4.67 7.76 4.86
CA PRO A 37 -5.24 8.48 6.01
C PRO A 37 -6.68 8.93 5.80
N GLU A 38 -7.05 9.23 4.55
CA GLU A 38 -8.38 9.74 4.17
C GLU A 38 -9.42 8.62 3.95
N SER A 39 -9.00 7.36 4.07
CA SER A 39 -9.85 6.19 3.85
C SER A 39 -10.60 5.79 5.13
N PRO A 40 -11.88 5.40 5.07
CA PRO A 40 -12.59 4.81 6.21
C PRO A 40 -12.01 3.46 6.65
N SER A 41 -11.19 2.81 5.80
CA SER A 41 -10.48 1.57 6.13
C SER A 41 -9.10 1.80 6.77
N SER A 42 -8.76 3.06 7.07
CA SER A 42 -7.47 3.42 7.66
C SER A 42 -7.36 2.90 9.09
N HIS A 43 -6.30 2.13 9.36
CA HIS A 43 -6.02 1.59 10.69
C HIS A 43 -4.51 1.62 11.03
N ILE A 44 -3.67 2.15 10.13
CA ILE A 44 -2.25 2.39 10.45
C ILE A 44 -2.15 3.66 11.31
N GLU A 45 -1.25 3.64 12.28
CA GLU A 45 -0.96 4.84 13.08
C GLU A 45 0.12 5.68 12.39
N PHE A 46 0.05 6.99 12.58
CA PHE A 46 1.09 7.92 12.18
C PHE A 46 1.59 8.68 13.41
N THR A 47 2.89 8.98 13.47
CA THR A 47 3.42 9.90 14.48
C THR A 47 2.86 11.31 14.24
N PRO A 48 2.95 12.24 15.21
CA PRO A 48 2.57 13.63 14.98
C PRO A 48 3.29 14.30 13.80
N GLY A 49 4.49 13.83 13.45
CA GLY A 49 5.25 14.29 12.29
C GLY A 49 4.90 13.58 10.97
N GLY A 50 3.97 12.62 10.98
CA GLY A 50 3.50 11.93 9.76
C GLY A 50 4.29 10.68 9.36
N LEU A 51 5.17 10.15 10.21
CA LEU A 51 5.83 8.87 9.98
C LEU A 51 4.86 7.73 10.25
N ILE A 52 4.82 6.72 9.37
CA ILE A 52 4.09 5.47 9.62
C ILE A 52 4.65 4.83 10.89
N TYR A 53 3.77 4.64 11.86
CA TYR A 53 4.09 4.12 13.17
C TYR A 53 3.46 2.75 13.35
N LYS A 54 4.23 1.83 13.92
CA LYS A 54 3.76 0.51 14.31
C LYS A 54 4.38 0.16 15.64
N VAL A 55 3.52 -0.11 16.63
CA VAL A 55 3.94 -0.43 17.99
C VAL A 55 5.01 -1.54 17.99
N GLY A 56 6.14 -1.25 18.62
CA GLY A 56 7.30 -2.14 18.71
C GLY A 56 8.62 -1.46 18.37
N GLY A 57 9.69 -2.26 18.26
CA GLY A 57 11.00 -1.80 17.80
C GLY A 57 11.05 -1.57 16.28
N SER A 58 12.11 -0.89 15.82
CA SER A 58 12.45 -0.71 14.40
C SER A 58 11.38 0.03 13.56
N ASN A 59 10.86 1.15 14.04
CA ASN A 59 9.85 1.96 13.34
C ASN A 59 10.28 2.37 11.92
N LEU A 60 11.55 2.77 11.73
CA LEU A 60 12.05 3.13 10.40
C LEU A 60 12.13 1.92 9.46
N GLN A 61 12.41 0.72 9.96
CA GLN A 61 12.38 -0.50 9.14
C GLN A 61 10.96 -0.80 8.66
N HIS A 62 9.97 -0.63 9.53
CA HIS A 62 8.56 -0.79 9.17
C HIS A 62 8.13 0.27 8.15
N ALA A 63 8.39 1.55 8.41
CA ALA A 63 8.07 2.65 7.50
C ALA A 63 8.72 2.44 6.13
N THR A 64 10.00 2.07 6.08
CA THR A 64 10.74 1.80 4.83
C THR A 64 10.13 0.63 4.06
N SER A 65 9.84 -0.48 4.75
CA SER A 65 9.26 -1.66 4.11
C SER A 65 7.86 -1.39 3.56
N ILE A 66 7.02 -0.66 4.30
CA ILE A 66 5.68 -0.27 3.85
C ILE A 66 5.76 0.70 2.68
N THR A 67 6.69 1.66 2.72
CA THR A 67 6.97 2.59 1.61
C THR A 67 7.35 1.86 0.33
N PHE A 68 8.19 0.83 0.42
CA PHE A 68 8.53 -0.01 -0.72
C PHE A 68 7.29 -0.72 -1.29
N LEU A 69 6.45 -1.29 -0.43
CA LEU A 69 5.21 -1.95 -0.88
C LEU A 69 4.24 -0.99 -1.56
N LEU A 70 4.08 0.23 -1.03
CA LEU A 70 3.27 1.30 -1.66
C LEU A 70 3.75 1.59 -3.09
N LEU A 71 5.06 1.76 -3.28
CA LEU A 71 5.65 2.03 -4.59
C LEU A 71 5.51 0.85 -5.55
N ALA A 72 5.78 -0.37 -5.08
CA ALA A 72 5.63 -1.58 -5.88
C ALA A 72 4.19 -1.75 -6.38
N TYR A 73 3.21 -1.60 -5.49
CA TYR A 73 1.81 -1.74 -5.83
C TYR A 73 1.29 -0.60 -6.72
N ALA A 74 1.75 0.63 -6.49
CA ALA A 74 1.46 1.76 -7.39
C ALA A 74 1.89 1.46 -8.83
N ASN A 75 3.06 0.84 -9.02
CA ASN A 75 3.53 0.44 -10.34
C ASN A 75 2.64 -0.64 -10.98
N TYR A 76 2.13 -1.60 -10.20
CA TYR A 76 1.23 -2.63 -10.73
C TYR A 76 -0.12 -2.04 -11.15
N LEU A 77 -0.68 -1.14 -10.34
CA LEU A 77 -1.89 -0.40 -10.69
C LEU A 77 -1.70 0.48 -11.94
N GLU A 78 -0.57 1.17 -12.06
CA GLU A 78 -0.27 2.01 -13.23
C GLU A 78 -0.18 1.17 -14.50
N LYS A 79 0.55 0.05 -14.48
CA LYS A 79 0.69 -0.84 -15.63
C LYS A 79 -0.62 -1.50 -16.06
N SER A 80 -1.47 -1.83 -15.10
CA SER A 80 -2.77 -2.44 -15.36
C SER A 80 -3.89 -1.42 -15.57
N SER A 81 -3.59 -0.11 -15.47
CA SER A 81 -4.59 0.99 -15.52
C SER A 81 -5.74 0.81 -14.52
N GLN A 82 -5.44 0.28 -13.33
CA GLN A 82 -6.42 0.00 -12.28
C GLN A 82 -6.31 0.97 -11.10
N THR A 83 -7.37 1.00 -10.28
CA THR A 83 -7.43 1.72 -9.01
C THR A 83 -7.99 0.81 -7.92
N VAL A 84 -7.86 1.24 -6.67
CA VAL A 84 -8.36 0.50 -5.50
C VAL A 84 -9.49 1.30 -4.85
N ASP A 85 -10.62 0.64 -4.60
CA ASP A 85 -11.69 1.22 -3.78
C ASP A 85 -11.44 0.93 -2.29
N CYS A 86 -11.20 1.98 -1.53
CA CYS A 86 -10.96 1.95 -0.10
C CYS A 86 -12.19 2.39 0.70
N GLY A 87 -13.35 1.80 0.41
CA GLY A 87 -14.61 2.10 1.10
C GLY A 87 -15.26 3.40 0.64
N GLY A 88 -15.34 3.61 -0.67
CA GLY A 88 -15.88 4.81 -1.31
C GLY A 88 -14.82 5.84 -1.71
N VAL A 89 -13.56 5.62 -1.31
CA VAL A 89 -12.41 6.45 -1.71
C VAL A 89 -11.62 5.69 -2.77
N ASN A 90 -11.63 6.18 -4.00
CA ASN A 90 -10.86 5.55 -5.08
C ASN A 90 -9.40 6.02 -5.06
N VAL A 91 -8.48 5.07 -4.88
CA VAL A 91 -7.06 5.31 -4.67
C VAL A 91 -6.27 4.80 -5.88
N GLY A 92 -5.66 5.73 -6.60
CA GLY A 92 -4.82 5.43 -7.77
C GLY A 92 -3.31 5.41 -7.48
N PRO A 93 -2.48 5.06 -8.48
CA PRO A 93 -1.02 5.00 -8.36
C PRO A 93 -0.39 6.28 -7.77
N ALA A 94 -0.84 7.44 -8.23
CA ALA A 94 -0.32 8.73 -7.79
C ALA A 94 -0.59 9.00 -6.30
N ALA A 95 -1.71 8.52 -5.75
CA ALA A 95 -2.02 8.67 -4.33
C ALA A 95 -1.08 7.79 -3.48
N LEU A 96 -0.86 6.53 -3.89
CA LEU A 96 0.09 5.64 -3.21
C LEU A 96 1.52 6.20 -3.23
N ARG A 97 1.96 6.74 -4.37
CA ARG A 97 3.27 7.39 -4.51
C ARG A 97 3.41 8.63 -3.61
N ARG A 98 2.35 9.42 -3.45
CA ARG A 98 2.35 10.58 -2.53
C ARG A 98 2.53 10.15 -1.06
N VAL A 99 1.88 9.08 -0.63
CA VAL A 99 2.09 8.52 0.72
C VAL A 99 3.54 8.07 0.87
N ALA A 100 4.06 7.30 -0.09
CA ALA A 100 5.43 6.82 -0.08
C ALA A 100 6.46 7.98 -0.05
N GLN A 101 6.26 9.02 -0.85
CA GLN A 101 7.15 10.19 -0.90
C GLN A 101 7.23 10.90 0.47
N ARG A 102 6.11 11.02 1.19
CA ARG A 102 6.11 11.60 2.55
C ARG A 102 6.99 10.79 3.51
N GLN A 103 6.98 9.46 3.39
CA GLN A 103 7.82 8.60 4.23
C GLN A 103 9.30 8.72 3.86
N VAL A 104 9.64 8.73 2.58
CA VAL A 104 11.02 8.93 2.12
C VAL A 104 11.56 10.29 2.60
N ASN A 105 10.78 11.35 2.45
CA ASN A 105 11.14 12.69 2.91
C ASN A 105 11.19 12.85 4.44
N TYR A 106 10.53 11.96 5.19
CA TYR A 106 10.67 11.95 6.65
C TYR A 106 12.00 11.29 7.06
N ILE A 107 12.40 10.24 6.32
CA ILE A 107 13.58 9.42 6.63
C ILE A 107 14.89 10.14 6.23
N LEU A 108 14.87 10.92 5.16
CA LEU A 108 16.00 11.70 4.62
C LEU A 108 15.99 13.13 5.14
#